data_AF-A0A536WK66-F1
#
_entry.id   AF-A0A536WK66-F1
#
_cell.length_a   1.000
_cell.length_b   1.000
_cell.length_c   1.000
_cell.angle_alpha   90.00
_cell.angle_beta   90.00
_cell.angle_gamma   90.00
#
_symmetry.space_group_name_H-M   'P 1'
#
loop_
_entity.id
_entity.type
_entity.pdbx_description
1 polymer ?
#
loop_
_entity_poly.entity_id
_entity_poly.type
_entity_poly.pdbx_seq_one_letter_code
_entity_poly.pdbx_strand_id
1 'polypeptide(L)' 'MYEFSQILIRASQTIGTVLGVANLLEVDPRLVYRWIAGFERPEPASVELFVMRLRAVNEAPVRSTGHPQRRRFDVRLAA' A
#
# COMPACT_ATOMS: atom_id res chain seq x y z
N MET A 1 -8.28 -10.77 10.16
CA MET A 1 -8.25 -10.40 8.72
C MET A 1 -8.20 -8.90 8.52
N TYR A 2 -9.12 -8.15 9.13
CA TYR A 2 -9.21 -6.69 8.95
C TYR A 2 -7.87 -5.98 9.20
N GLU A 3 -7.15 -6.34 10.26
CA GLU A 3 -5.87 -5.72 10.58
C GLU A 3 -4.78 -5.95 9.52
N PHE A 4 -4.63 -7.18 9.01
CA PHE A 4 -3.63 -7.48 7.98
C PHE A 4 -3.93 -6.71 6.68
N SER A 5 -5.17 -6.78 6.20
CA SER A 5 -5.61 -6.09 4.99
C SER A 5 -5.45 -4.57 5.13
N GLN A 6 -5.74 -4.00 6.30
CA GLN A 6 -5.53 -2.57 6.58
C GLN A 6 -4.06 -2.16 6.56
N ILE A 7 -3.19 -2.94 7.21
CA ILE A 7 -1.74 -2.71 7.20
C ILE A 7 -1.21 -2.74 5.76
N LEU A 8 -1.73 -3.66 4.95
CA LEU A 8 -1.34 -3.85 3.56
C LEU A 8 -1.80 -2.68 2.67
N ILE A 9 -3.05 -2.25 2.82
CA ILE A 9 -3.57 -1.05 2.13
C ILE A 9 -2.74 0.18 2.50
N ARG A 10 -2.45 0.39 3.78
CA ARG A 10 -1.62 1.51 4.23
C ARG A 10 -0.21 1.44 3.64
N ALA A 11 0.40 0.25 3.60
CA ALA A 11 1.72 0.07 2.98
C ALA A 11 1.69 0.37 1.47
N SER A 12 0.62 -0.01 0.77
CA SER A 12 0.44 0.31 -0.65
C SER A 12 0.32 1.82 -0.89
N GLN A 13 -0.30 2.56 0.02
CA GLN A 13 -0.40 4.02 -0.06
C GLN A 13 0.96 4.68 0.21
N THR A 14 1.73 4.15 1.16
CA THR A 14 3.07 4.64 1.49
C THR A 14 4.08 4.38 0.37
N ILE A 15 4.07 3.17 -0.23
CA ILE A 15 4.95 2.80 -1.35
C ILE A 15 4.46 3.39 -2.68
N GLY A 16 3.16 3.63 -2.80
CA GLY A 16 2.50 4.22 -3.98
C GLY A 16 1.98 3.19 -5.00
N THR A 17 2.32 1.90 -4.88
CA THR A 17 1.81 0.85 -5.78
C THR A 17 1.67 -0.51 -5.09
N VAL A 18 0.73 -1.33 -5.56
CA VAL A 18 0.57 -2.74 -5.13
C VAL A 18 1.75 -3.60 -5.55
N LEU A 19 2.32 -3.35 -6.74
CA LEU A 19 3.53 -4.03 -7.21
C LEU A 19 4.72 -3.80 -6.27
N GLY A 20 4.88 -2.57 -5.75
CA GLY A 20 5.92 -2.29 -4.77
C GLY A 20 5.72 -3.04 -3.46
N VAL A 21 4.48 -3.25 -3.01
CA VAL A 21 4.19 -4.10 -1.84
C VAL A 21 4.50 -5.57 -2.13
N ALA A 22 4.18 -6.05 -3.34
CA ALA A 22 4.51 -7.42 -3.73
C ALA A 22 6.02 -7.68 -3.72
N ASN A 23 6.81 -6.72 -4.22
CA ASN A 23 8.27 -6.77 -4.17
C ASN A 23 8.80 -6.74 -2.73
N LEU A 24 8.24 -5.91 -1.84
CA LEU A 24 8.60 -5.88 -0.41
C LEU A 24 8.39 -7.23 0.27
N LEU A 25 7.29 -7.91 -0.07
CA LEU A 25 6.93 -9.20 0.52
C LEU A 25 7.55 -10.39 -0.22
N GLU A 26 8.22 -10.15 -1.35
CA GLU A 26 8.79 -11.18 -2.23
C GLU A 26 7.73 -12.20 -2.71
N VAL A 27 6.54 -11.70 -3.08
CA VAL A 27 5.40 -12.52 -3.52
C VAL A 27 4.84 -12.07 -4.86
N ASP A 28 4.01 -12.90 -5.48
CA ASP A 28 3.27 -12.53 -6.69
C ASP A 28 2.26 -11.39 -6.40
N PRO A 29 2.25 -10.29 -7.18
CA PRO A 29 1.29 -9.19 -7.03
C PRO A 29 -0.18 -9.64 -7.02
N ARG A 30 -0.53 -10.73 -7.71
CA ARG A 30 -1.88 -11.28 -7.72
C ARG A 30 -2.34 -11.69 -6.32
N LEU A 31 -1.45 -12.27 -5.52
CA LEU A 31 -1.75 -12.65 -4.14
C LEU A 31 -2.09 -11.42 -3.30
N VAL A 32 -1.35 -10.33 -3.49
CA VAL A 32 -1.59 -9.08 -2.79
C VAL A 32 -3.00 -8.55 -3.08
N TYR A 33 -3.43 -8.53 -4.35
CA TYR A 33 -4.80 -8.15 -4.71
C TYR A 33 -5.85 -9.06 -4.07
N ARG A 34 -5.61 -10.37 -4.06
CA ARG A 34 -6.55 -11.34 -3.45
C ARG A 34 -6.64 -11.20 -1.94
N TRP A 35 -5.53 -10.87 -1.26
CA TRP A 35 -5.52 -10.61 0.18
C TRP A 35 -6.22 -9.31 0.56
N ILE A 36 -6.06 -8.26 -0.26
CA ILE A 36 -6.79 -6.99 -0.08
C ILE A 36 -8.30 -7.21 -0.25
N ALA A 37 -8.70 -7.97 -1.28
CA ALA A 37 -10.09 -8.29 -1.55
C ALA A 37 -10.68 -9.38 -0.62
N GLY A 38 -9.85 -9.99 0.23
CA GLY A 38 -10.28 -11.04 1.17
C GLY A 38 -10.57 -12.40 0.55
N PHE A 39 -10.20 -12.63 -0.72
CA PHE A 39 -10.40 -13.90 -1.41
C PHE A 39 -9.44 -15.00 -0.95
N GLU A 40 -8.22 -14.63 -0.53
CA GLU A 40 -7.20 -15.56 -0.06
C GLU A 40 -6.54 -15.06 1.23
N ARG A 41 -5.74 -15.93 1.84
CA ARG A 41 -4.94 -15.62 3.03
C ARG A 41 -3.48 -15.98 2.79
N PRO A 42 -2.52 -15.22 3.35
CA PRO A 42 -1.14 -15.65 3.39
C PRO A 42 -1.02 -16.92 4.23
N GLU A 43 0.02 -17.72 3.96
CA GLU A 43 0.35 -18.86 4.80
C GLU A 43 0.66 -18.40 6.23
N PRO A 44 0.13 -19.08 7.28
CA PRO A 44 0.30 -18.65 8.67
C PRO A 44 1.75 -18.42 9.08
N ALA A 45 2.68 -19.24 8.57
CA ALA A 45 4.11 -19.15 8.85
C ALA A 45 4.75 -17.84 8.33
N SER A 46 4.19 -17.23 7.29
CA SER A 46 4.71 -16.02 6.66
C SER A 46 4.05 -14.74 7.18
N VAL A 47 2.89 -14.84 7.85
CA VAL A 47 2.10 -13.66 8.28
C VAL A 47 2.91 -12.75 9.20
N GLU A 48 3.62 -13.31 10.17
CA GLU A 48 4.41 -12.52 11.13
C GLU A 48 5.51 -11.72 10.43
N LEU A 49 6.26 -12.36 9.54
CA LEU A 49 7.29 -11.73 8.72
C LEU A 49 6.70 -10.60 7.85
N PHE A 50 5.56 -10.85 7.20
CA PHE A 50 4.89 -9.85 6.37
C PHE A 50 4.41 -8.66 7.17
N VAL A 51 3.79 -8.89 8.34
CA VAL A 51 3.35 -7.81 9.23
C VAL A 51 4.54 -6.96 9.68
N MET A 52 5.65 -7.58 10.06
CA MET A 52 6.88 -6.87 10.45
C MET A 52 7.38 -5.98 9.30
N ARG A 53 7.52 -6.52 8.08
CA ARG A 53 7.98 -5.77 6.90
C ARG A 53 7.04 -4.60 6.56
N LEU A 54 5.72 -4.83 6.60
CA LEU A 54 4.73 -3.79 6.28
C LEU A 54 4.68 -2.68 7.34
N ARG A 55 4.86 -3.02 8.63
CA ARG A 55 4.95 -2.02 9.70
C ARG A 55 6.17 -1.13 9.55
N ALA A 56 7.34 -1.72 9.26
CA ALA A 56 8.57 -0.96 9.02
C ALA A 56 8.41 0.09 7.90
N VAL A 57 7.68 -0.26 6.84
CA VAL A 57 7.35 0.69 5.75
C VAL A 57 6.37 1.77 6.20
N ASN A 58 5.32 1.41 6.94
CA ASN A 58 4.31 2.37 7.40
C ASN A 58 4.82 3.35 8.44
N GLU A 59 5.86 2.97 9.19
CA GLU A 59 6.52 3.79 10.21
C GLU A 59 7.70 4.61 9.64
N ALA A 60 8.19 4.25 8.45
CA ALA A 60 9.23 5.03 7.79
C ALA A 60 8.71 6.47 7.56
N PRO A 61 9.51 7.50 7.90
CA PRO A 61 9.09 8.88 7.70
C PRO A 61 8.72 9.06 6.23
N VAL A 62 7.49 9.53 5.99
CA VAL A 62 6.94 9.74 4.66
C VAL A 62 7.95 10.59 3.90
N ARG A 63 8.66 9.98 2.95
CA ARG A 63 9.44 10.73 1.99
C ARG A 63 8.39 11.50 1.20
N SER A 64 8.23 12.78 1.54
CA SER A 64 7.46 13.74 0.76
C SER A 64 8.13 13.87 -0.60
N THR A 65 7.96 12.87 -1.46
CA THR A 65 8.13 13.02 -2.89
C THR A 65 6.93 13.85 -3.30
N GLY A 66 7.11 15.17 -3.34
CA GLY A 66 6.08 16.14 -3.63
C GLY A 66 5.17 15.64 -4.74
N HIS A 67 3.93 15.29 -4.38
CA HIS A 67 2.93 15.03 -5.38
C HIS A 67 2.79 16.30 -6.23
N PRO A 68 2.66 16.20 -7.56
CA PRO A 68 2.28 17.35 -8.35
C PRO A 68 0.96 17.86 -7.77
N GLN A 69 0.99 19.08 -7.22
CA GLN A 69 -0.21 19.77 -6.76
C GLN A 69 -1.23 19.68 -7.89
N ARG A 70 -2.38 19.04 -7.62
CA ARG A 70 -3.56 19.20 -8.46
C ARG A 70 -3.77 20.70 -8.60
N ARG A 71 -3.43 21.26 -9.78
CA ARG A 71 -3.88 22.60 -10.16
C ARG A 71 -5.39 22.56 -10.04
N ARG A 72 -5.94 23.24 -9.03
CA ARG A 72 -7.35 23.56 -9.00
C ARG A 72 -7.59 24.34 -10.28
N PHE A 73 -8.35 23.76 -11.21
CA PHE A 73 -8.83 24.51 -12.36
C PHE A 73 -9.73 25.61 -11.81
N ASP A 74 -9.24 26.85 -11.84
CA ASP A 74 -10.00 28.01 -11.39
C ASP A 74 -11.04 28.32 -12.48
N VAL A 75 -12.26 27.83 -12.30
CA VAL A 75 -13.39 28.03 -13.23
C VAL A 75 -13.74 29.53 -13.38
N ARG A 76 -13.26 30.38 -12.46
CA ARG A 76 -13.52 31.84 -12.45
C ARG A 76 -12.64 32.66 -13.38
N LEU A 77 -11.63 32.08 -14.04
CA LEU A 77 -10.77 32.82 -14.98
C LEU A 77 -11.31 32.85 -16.43
N ALA A 78 -12.49 32.26 -16.67
CA ALA A 78 -13.10 32.12 -17.99
C ALA A 78 -14.44 32.88 -18.13
N ALA A 79 -14.63 33.96 -17.38
CA ALA A 79 -15.80 34.84 -17.49
C ALA A 79 -15.36 36.30 -17.66
#